data_AF-A0A382NC83-F1
#
_entry.id   AF-A0A382NC83-F1
#
_cell.length_a   1.000
_cell.length_b   1.000
_cell.length_c   1.000
_cell.angle_alpha   90.00
_cell.angle_beta   90.00
_cell.angle_gamma   90.00
#
_symmetry.space_group_name_H-M   'P 1'
#
loop_
_entity.id
_entity.type
_entity.pdbx_description
1 polymer ?
#
loop_
_entity_poly.entity_id
_entity_poly.type
_entity_poly.pdbx_seq_one_letter_code
_entity_poly.pdbx_strand_id
1 'polypeptide(L)'
;MWGGQVMSVDLAGNMAHIAEFDHPSGLGFMPDGSLLVSVMYERRIYRIRGEKAEVHADLTDIAHEMTNDMVVDDEGRAYIDTDLKNV
;
A
#
# COMPACT_ATOMS: atom_id res chain seq x y z
N MET A 1 8.87 -3.03 -6.46
CA MET A 1 10.11 -2.80 -5.69
C MET A 1 10.68 -4.15 -5.27
N TRP A 2 12.00 -4.38 -5.28
CA TRP A 2 12.61 -5.72 -5.11
C TRP A 2 12.95 -6.12 -3.65
N GLY A 3 12.68 -5.25 -2.67
CA GLY A 3 13.05 -5.48 -1.26
C GLY A 3 12.00 -6.22 -0.43
N GLY A 4 10.75 -6.33 -0.90
CA GLY A 4 9.66 -7.02 -0.21
C GLY A 4 9.23 -6.43 1.14
N GLN A 5 9.83 -5.33 1.58
CA GLN A 5 9.66 -4.82 2.94
C GLN A 5 9.07 -3.41 2.95
N VAL A 6 8.21 -3.18 3.94
CA VAL A 6 7.75 -1.85 4.36
C VAL A 6 8.50 -1.50 5.65
N MET A 7 9.23 -0.40 5.59
CA MET A 7 10.08 0.07 6.70
C MET A 7 9.61 1.47 7.12
N SER A 8 9.70 1.77 8.41
CA SER A 8 9.68 3.15 8.90
C SER A 8 11.08 3.61 9.24
N VAL A 9 11.33 4.91 9.08
CA VAL A 9 12.58 5.56 9.47
C VAL A 9 12.24 6.88 10.16
N ASP A 10 12.85 7.13 11.31
CA ASP A 10 12.69 8.39 12.02
C ASP A 10 13.73 9.44 11.56
N LEU A 11 13.61 10.67 12.07
CA LEU A 11 14.53 11.77 11.72
C LEU A 11 15.97 11.55 12.21
N ALA A 12 16.20 10.63 13.16
CA ALA A 12 17.52 10.25 13.62
C ALA A 12 18.12 9.11 12.77
N GLY A 13 17.37 8.56 11.81
CA GLY A 13 17.77 7.44 10.98
C GLY A 13 17.55 6.07 11.62
N ASN A 14 16.84 5.99 12.75
CA ASN A 14 16.46 4.69 13.32
C ASN A 14 15.42 4.05 12.42
N MET A 15 15.65 2.81 12.03
CA MET A 15 14.75 2.04 11.16
C MET A 15 13.97 1.00 11.96
N ALA A 16 12.71 0.81 11.61
CA ALA A 16 11.89 -0.30 12.11
C ALA A 16 11.20 -1.01 10.96
N HIS A 17 11.12 -2.34 11.06
CA HIS A 17 10.36 -3.17 10.14
C HIS A 17 8.86 -3.07 10.49
N ILE A 18 8.03 -2.82 9.48
CA ILE A 18 6.58 -2.71 9.65
C ILE A 18 5.87 -3.96 9.13
N ALA A 19 6.16 -4.36 7.89
CA ALA A 19 5.52 -5.51 7.25
C ALA A 19 6.34 -6.02 6.06
N GLU A 20 6.08 -7.25 5.65
CA GLU A 20 6.67 -7.89 4.48
C GLU A 20 5.56 -8.31 3.51
N PHE A 21 5.75 -8.04 2.22
CA PHE A 21 4.85 -8.38 1.13
C PHE A 21 5.63 -8.72 -0.14
N ASP A 22 5.01 -9.42 -1.07
CA ASP A 22 5.58 -9.57 -2.40
C ASP A 22 5.33 -8.30 -3.23
N HIS A 23 6.41 -7.56 -3.54
CA HIS A 23 6.37 -6.31 -4.30
C HIS A 23 5.42 -5.22 -3.74
N PRO A 24 5.64 -4.71 -2.51
CA PRO A 24 4.96 -3.51 -2.04
C PRO A 24 5.39 -2.29 -2.88
N SER A 25 4.47 -1.35 -3.08
CA SER A 25 4.74 -0.07 -3.78
C SER A 25 4.15 1.13 -3.03
N GLY A 26 2.98 1.62 -3.45
CA GLY A 26 2.34 2.81 -2.88
C GLY A 26 1.99 2.67 -1.40
N LEU A 27 2.17 3.77 -0.67
CA LEU A 27 1.87 3.90 0.75
C LEU A 27 0.93 5.09 0.98
N GLY A 28 0.01 4.95 1.94
CA GLY A 28 -0.87 6.05 2.33
C GLY A 28 -1.36 5.89 3.76
N PHE A 29 -1.74 6.97 4.43
CA PHE A 29 -2.25 6.92 5.79
C PHE A 29 -3.73 7.30 5.82
N MET A 30 -4.53 6.46 6.49
CA MET A 30 -5.92 6.79 6.77
C MET A 30 -6.02 7.89 7.84
N PRO A 31 -7.16 8.60 7.96
CA PRO A 31 -7.35 9.63 8.99
C PRO A 31 -7.18 9.14 10.43
N ASP A 32 -7.34 7.84 10.68
CA ASP A 32 -7.08 7.23 11.99
C ASP A 32 -5.60 6.87 12.23
N GLY A 33 -4.71 7.25 11.31
CA GLY A 33 -3.27 7.03 11.37
C GLY A 33 -2.81 5.64 10.92
N SER A 34 -3.73 4.73 10.56
CA SER A 34 -3.33 3.41 10.07
C SER A 34 -2.76 3.47 8.65
N LEU A 35 -1.73 2.66 8.40
CA LEU A 35 -1.01 2.61 7.13
C LEU A 35 -1.76 1.71 6.13
N LEU A 36 -1.87 2.17 4.89
CA LEU A 36 -2.24 1.39 3.72
C LEU A 36 -1.00 1.07 2.88
N VAL A 37 -0.97 -0.13 2.31
CA VAL A 37 0.10 -0.64 1.46
C VAL A 37 -0.49 -1.25 0.19
N SER A 38 -0.06 -0.78 -0.97
CA SER A 38 -0.35 -1.36 -2.27
C SER A 38 0.57 -2.55 -2.54
N VAL A 39 0.00 -3.74 -2.76
CA VAL A 39 0.75 -4.97 -3.10
C VAL A 39 0.52 -5.25 -4.58
N MET A 40 1.53 -4.90 -5.39
CA MET A 40 1.36 -4.59 -6.81
C MET A 40 0.64 -5.69 -7.58
N TYR A 41 1.22 -6.89 -7.59
CA TYR A 41 0.75 -8.03 -8.40
C TYR A 41 -0.35 -8.84 -7.75
N GLU A 42 -0.58 -8.66 -6.45
CA GLU A 42 -1.82 -9.13 -5.82
C GLU A 42 -3.02 -8.25 -6.19
N ARG A 43 -2.77 -7.02 -6.67
CA ARG A 43 -3.79 -6.01 -6.96
C ARG A 43 -4.70 -5.77 -5.75
N ARG A 44 -4.08 -5.70 -4.57
CA ARG A 44 -4.75 -5.53 -3.28
C ARG A 44 -4.11 -4.42 -2.48
N ILE A 45 -4.95 -3.72 -1.74
CA ILE A 45 -4.52 -2.75 -0.74
C ILE A 45 -4.68 -3.39 0.63
N TYR A 46 -3.58 -3.46 1.38
CA TYR A 46 -3.55 -3.93 2.76
C TYR A 46 -3.59 -2.76 3.71
N ARG A 47 -4.24 -2.93 4.85
CA ARG A 47 -4.20 -1.99 5.98
C ARG A 47 -3.46 -2.62 7.14
N ILE A 48 -2.50 -1.90 7.69
CA ILE A 48 -1.72 -2.30 8.85
C ILE A 48 -2.36 -1.74 10.11
N ARG A 49 -2.70 -2.62 11.05
CA ARG A 49 -3.24 -2.28 12.37
C ARG A 49 -2.43 -3.00 13.44
N GLY A 50 -1.46 -2.29 14.01
CA GLY A 50 -0.45 -2.91 14.88
C GLY A 50 0.40 -3.90 14.08
N GLU A 51 0.47 -5.15 14.52
CA GLU A 51 1.23 -6.22 13.86
C GLU A 51 0.44 -6.97 12.79
N LYS A 52 -0.81 -6.57 12.52
CA LYS A 52 -1.68 -7.27 11.56
C LYS A 52 -1.79 -6.52 10.24
N ALA A 53 -1.66 -7.27 9.15
CA ALA A 53 -2.01 -6.84 7.81
C ALA A 53 -3.34 -7.49 7.40
N GLU A 54 -4.33 -6.67 7.04
CA GLU A 54 -5.64 -7.13 6.59
C GLU A 54 -5.94 -6.54 5.21
N VAL A 55 -6.59 -7.30 4.34
CA VAL A 55 -7.02 -6.77 3.04
C VAL A 55 -8.05 -5.67 3.28
N HIS A 56 -7.70 -4.46 2.88
CA HIS A 56 -8.58 -3.29 2.94
C HIS A 56 -9.46 -3.19 1.70
N ALA A 57 -8.88 -3.46 0.52
CA ALA A 57 -9.57 -3.51 -0.75
C ALA A 57 -8.92 -4.53 -1.68
N ASP A 58 -9.75 -5.28 -2.41
CA ASP A 58 -9.33 -6.14 -3.51
C ASP A 58 -9.71 -5.48 -4.84
N LEU A 59 -8.70 -5.20 -5.66
CA LEU A 59 -8.85 -4.50 -6.94
C LEU A 59 -8.61 -5.45 -8.13
N THR A 60 -8.60 -6.77 -7.91
CA THR A 60 -8.31 -7.76 -8.97
C THR A 60 -9.31 -7.72 -10.14
N ASP A 61 -10.53 -7.24 -9.91
CA ASP A 61 -11.55 -7.06 -10.96
C ASP A 61 -11.44 -5.70 -11.70
N ILE A 62 -10.60 -4.77 -11.20
CA ILE A 62 -10.45 -3.41 -11.73
C ILE A 62 -9.07 -3.22 -12.38
N ALA A 63 -8.00 -3.53 -11.66
CA ALA A 63 -6.62 -3.47 -12.16
C ALA A 63 -6.33 -4.68 -13.05
N HIS A 64 -5.70 -4.48 -14.21
CA HIS A 64 -5.50 -5.58 -15.16
C HIS A 64 -4.28 -6.43 -14.81
N GLU A 65 -3.13 -5.81 -14.54
CA GLU A 65 -1.88 -6.48 -14.17
C GLU A 65 -1.44 -6.11 -12.76
N MET A 66 -1.44 -4.81 -12.42
CA MET A 66 -0.87 -4.32 -11.17
C MET A 66 -1.54 -3.04 -10.64
N THR A 67 -1.46 -2.90 -9.33
CA THR A 67 -1.61 -1.61 -8.63
C THR A 67 -0.22 -1.02 -8.41
N ASN A 68 -0.12 0.29 -8.20
CA ASN A 68 1.17 0.92 -7.97
C ASN A 68 1.12 1.93 -6.82
N ASP A 69 1.12 3.23 -7.10
CA ASP A 69 1.16 4.31 -6.13
C ASP A 69 -0.25 4.71 -5.65
N MET A 70 -0.29 5.50 -4.57
CA MET A 70 -1.53 5.89 -3.92
C MET A 70 -1.43 7.24 -3.23
N VAL A 71 -2.53 7.98 -3.24
CA VAL A 71 -2.75 9.15 -2.38
C VAL A 71 -4.02 8.93 -1.58
N VAL A 72 -3.98 9.24 -0.28
CA VAL A 72 -5.15 9.24 0.59
C VAL A 72 -5.46 10.67 0.99
N ASP A 73 -6.71 11.09 0.86
CA ASP A 73 -7.14 12.42 1.28
C ASP A 73 -7.63 12.47 2.74
N ASP A 74 -7.94 13.68 3.22
CA ASP A 74 -8.36 13.93 4.61
C ASP A 74 -9.72 13.29 4.96
N GLU A 75 -10.54 12.93 3.97
CA GLU A 75 -11.78 12.18 4.16
C GLU A 75 -11.54 10.66 4.21
N GLY A 76 -10.31 10.21 3.96
CA GLY A 76 -9.92 8.81 3.92
C GLY A 76 -10.23 8.10 2.61
N ARG A 77 -10.40 8.85 1.51
CA ARG A 77 -10.52 8.26 0.17
C ARG A 77 -9.13 7.98 -0.37
N ALA A 78 -8.90 6.75 -0.78
CA ALA A 78 -7.67 6.34 -1.44
C ALA A 78 -7.83 6.40 -2.96
N TYR A 79 -6.91 7.08 -3.62
CA TYR A 79 -6.77 7.15 -5.07
C TYR A 79 -5.52 6.38 -5.47
N ILE A 80 -5.68 5.34 -6.28
CA ILE A 80 -4.61 4.39 -6.64
C ILE A 80 -4.42 4.45 -8.16
N ASP A 81 -3.18 4.52 -8.64
CA ASP A 81 -2.91 4.26 -10.05
C ASP A 81 -2.81 2.76 -10.31
N THR A 82 -3.44 2.35 -11.40
CA THR A 82 -3.41 0.98 -11.91
C THR A 82 -2.97 1.03 -13.36
N ASP A 83 -2.47 -0.09 -13.87
CA ASP A 83 -2.39 -0.23 -15.31
C ASP A 83 -3.81 -0.24 -15.90
N LEU A 84 -3.99 0.49 -17.01
CA LEU A 84 -5.23 0.50 -17.77
C LEU A 84 -5.00 -0.21 -19.10
N LYS A 85 -5.88 -1.16 -19.42
CA LYS A 85 -5.97 -1.72 -20.78
C LYS A 85 -6.32 -0.61 -21.77
N ASN A 86 -5.32 -0.18 -22.54
CA ASN A 86 -5.44 0.69 -23.73
C ASN A 86 -5.64 2.19 -23.45
N VAL A 87 -4.58 2.88 -23.04
CA VAL A 87 -4.36 4.29 -23.40
C VAL A 87 -3.29 4.41 -24.47
#